data_AF-A0A957K731-F1
#
_entry.id   AF-A0A957K731-F1
#
_cell.length_a   1.000
_cell.length_b   1.000
_cell.length_c   1.000
_cell.angle_alpha   90.00
_cell.angle_beta   90.00
_cell.angle_gamma   90.00
#
_symmetry.space_group_name_H-M   'P 1'
#
loop_
_entity.id
_entity.type
_entity.pdbx_description
1 polymer ?
#
loop_
_entity_poly.entity_id
_entity_poly.type
_entity_poly.pdbx_seq_one_letter_code
_entity_poly.pdbx_strand_id
1 'polypeptide(L)'
;RLVFVADQIHSQLRRLVEFLNEKLFDIEVLAVEIKQYEGQGQKALVPRVIGLTEATRKSRRTPAGTGTTDLETFLAACTPGTASYFRWLSEEAERQGMVFYWGTKGFSIRAQLHQRLATFVKCFPPDRFEIYFDKFFDRSEAELQPLRKRLLTFSSLKPAGSSGKVIRATVTGANDQEMRQVFQLMVEQMRHFQSGA
;
A
#
# COMPACT_ATOMS: atom_id res chain seq x y z
N ARG A 1 -3.92 0.34 14.18
CA ARG A 1 -4.15 -0.95 14.87
C ARG A 1 -5.07 -0.69 16.05
N LEU A 2 -6.12 -1.49 16.20
CA LEU A 2 -6.99 -1.53 17.38
C LEU A 2 -6.75 -2.85 18.10
N VAL A 3 -6.55 -2.81 19.42
CA VAL A 3 -6.26 -4.02 20.20
C VAL A 3 -7.25 -4.12 21.35
N PHE A 4 -7.98 -5.24 21.40
CA PHE A 4 -8.76 -5.66 22.56
C PHE A 4 -7.88 -6.52 23.45
N VAL A 5 -7.83 -6.22 24.75
CA VAL A 5 -7.08 -7.01 25.73
C VAL A 5 -8.04 -7.43 26.83
N ALA A 6 -8.09 -8.74 27.11
CA ALA A 6 -8.90 -9.27 28.20
C ALA A 6 -8.27 -10.55 28.77
N ASP A 7 -8.70 -10.94 29.97
CA ASP A 7 -8.39 -12.24 30.58
C ASP A 7 -9.07 -13.41 29.85
N GLN A 8 -10.26 -13.17 29.30
CA GLN A 8 -10.99 -14.11 28.46
C GLN A 8 -11.62 -13.42 27.25
N ILE A 9 -11.37 -13.97 26.05
CA ILE A 9 -11.98 -13.53 24.79
C ILE A 9 -13.07 -14.54 24.42
N HIS A 10 -14.32 -14.20 24.74
CA HIS A 10 -15.48 -15.02 24.38
C HIS A 10 -15.70 -15.06 22.85
N SER A 11 -16.44 -16.07 22.38
CA SER A 11 -16.75 -16.27 20.96
C SER A 11 -17.41 -15.05 20.30
N GLN A 12 -18.21 -14.29 21.05
CA GLN A 12 -18.83 -13.05 20.57
C GLN A 12 -17.80 -11.96 20.25
N LEU A 13 -16.83 -11.71 21.14
CA LEU A 13 -15.77 -10.74 20.90
C LEU A 13 -14.84 -11.19 19.77
N ARG A 14 -14.57 -12.50 19.67
CA ARG A 14 -13.85 -13.05 18.52
C ARG A 14 -14.58 -12.77 17.19
N ARG A 15 -15.89 -13.03 17.14
CA ARG A 15 -16.71 -12.78 15.95
C ARG A 15 -16.80 -11.29 15.63
N LEU A 16 -16.84 -10.43 16.65
CA LEU A 16 -16.76 -8.98 16.48
C LEU A 16 -15.42 -8.55 15.89
N VAL A 17 -14.30 -9.10 16.39
CA VAL A 17 -12.95 -8.82 15.85
C VAL A 17 -12.84 -9.27 14.40
N GLU A 18 -13.40 -10.42 14.04
CA GLU A 18 -13.47 -10.90 12.65
C GLU A 18 -14.32 -9.93 11.78
N PHE A 19 -15.52 -9.57 12.23
CA PHE A 19 -16.38 -8.60 11.54
C PHE A 19 -15.71 -7.22 11.36
N LEU A 20 -15.03 -6.72 12.40
CA LEU A 20 -14.33 -5.44 12.32
C LEU A 20 -13.19 -5.49 11.31
N ASN A 21 -12.44 -6.60 11.25
CA ASN A 21 -11.41 -6.78 10.21
C ASN A 21 -12.02 -6.88 8.80
N GLU A 22 -13.25 -7.38 8.64
CA GLU A 22 -13.96 -7.39 7.35
C GLU A 22 -14.46 -6.00 6.92
N LYS A 23 -14.82 -5.12 7.89
CA LYS A 23 -15.41 -3.80 7.61
C LYS A 23 -14.41 -2.65 7.65
N LEU A 24 -13.31 -2.80 8.39
CA LEU A 24 -12.25 -1.79 8.53
C LEU A 24 -11.07 -2.20 7.67
N PHE A 25 -10.89 -1.52 6.54
CA PHE A 25 -9.87 -1.87 5.55
C PHE A 25 -8.48 -1.28 5.84
N ASP A 26 -8.42 -0.29 6.72
CA ASP A 26 -7.24 0.48 7.09
C ASP A 26 -6.78 0.24 8.54
N ILE A 27 -7.62 -0.39 9.36
CA ILE A 27 -7.35 -0.66 10.77
C ILE A 27 -7.31 -2.17 11.02
N GLU A 28 -6.12 -2.70 11.25
CA GLU A 28 -5.94 -4.06 11.76
C GLU A 28 -6.47 -4.14 13.21
N VAL A 29 -7.42 -5.05 13.44
CA VAL A 29 -8.04 -5.30 14.75
C VAL A 29 -7.55 -6.62 15.32
N LEU A 30 -6.96 -6.59 16.51
CA LEU A 30 -6.42 -7.76 17.20
C LEU A 30 -7.12 -7.95 18.54
N ALA A 31 -7.28 -9.20 18.96
CA ALA A 31 -7.65 -9.54 20.33
C ALA A 31 -6.49 -10.30 20.98
N VAL A 32 -6.10 -9.87 22.17
CA VAL A 32 -5.08 -10.53 22.99
C VAL A 32 -5.76 -11.00 24.27
N GLU A 33 -5.84 -12.32 24.40
CA GLU A 33 -6.26 -12.96 25.65
C GLU A 33 -5.02 -13.14 26.53
N ILE A 34 -5.05 -12.73 27.79
CA ILE A 34 -3.95 -12.93 28.74
C ILE A 34 -4.49 -13.67 29.96
N LYS A 35 -4.39 -15.01 29.95
CA LYS A 35 -4.75 -15.82 31.11
C LYS A 35 -3.67 -15.73 32.16
N GLN A 36 -4.07 -15.48 33.40
CA GLN A 36 -3.18 -15.45 34.55
C GLN A 36 -3.42 -16.70 35.39
N TYR A 37 -2.35 -17.41 35.71
CA TYR A 37 -2.37 -18.55 36.61
C TYR A 37 -1.54 -18.20 37.85
N GLU A 38 -2.10 -18.43 39.03
CA GLU A 38 -1.44 -18.17 40.31
C GLU A 38 -1.36 -19.48 41.10
N GLY A 39 -0.18 -19.81 41.61
CA GLY A 39 0.05 -21.03 42.39
C GLY A 39 1.44 -21.07 43.01
N GLN A 40 1.54 -21.55 44.25
CA GLN A 40 2.81 -21.72 44.99
C GLN A 40 3.70 -20.46 45.02
N GLY A 41 3.10 -19.27 45.14
CA GLY A 41 3.83 -17.99 45.14
C GLY A 41 4.38 -17.57 43.77
N GLN A 42 4.02 -18.28 42.70
CA GLN A 42 4.40 -17.97 41.32
C GLN A 42 3.17 -17.52 40.51
N LYS A 43 3.43 -16.63 39.56
CA LYS A 43 2.43 -16.09 38.63
C LYS A 43 2.88 -16.34 37.20
N ALA A 44 2.05 -16.99 36.41
CA ALA A 44 2.29 -17.25 34.99
C ALA A 44 1.27 -16.51 34.13
N LEU A 45 1.73 -15.82 33.09
CA LEU A 45 0.89 -15.16 32.08
C LEU A 45 0.98 -15.96 30.78
N VAL A 46 -0.18 -16.38 30.26
CA VAL A 46 -0.28 -17.14 29.00
C VAL A 46 -1.03 -16.29 27.97
N PRO A 47 -0.30 -15.52 27.14
CA PRO A 47 -0.91 -14.70 26.10
C PRO A 47 -1.32 -15.56 24.90
N ARG A 48 -2.51 -15.29 24.34
CA ARG A 48 -2.99 -15.85 23.09
C ARG A 48 -3.49 -14.73 22.18
N VAL A 49 -3.03 -14.71 20.93
CA VAL A 49 -3.47 -13.74 19.93
C VAL A 49 -4.56 -14.34 19.05
N ILE A 50 -5.64 -13.60 18.86
CA ILE A 50 -6.81 -13.93 18.05
C ILE A 50 -6.97 -12.82 16.99
N GLY A 51 -7.29 -13.19 15.75
CA GLY A 51 -7.38 -12.27 14.61
C GLY A 51 -6.22 -12.39 13.61
N LEU A 52 -5.15 -13.12 13.95
CA LEU A 52 -4.16 -13.62 12.99
C LEU A 52 -4.67 -14.94 12.36
N THR A 53 -5.58 -14.85 11.40
CA THR A 53 -5.80 -15.98 10.48
C THR A 53 -5.10 -15.69 9.16
N GLU A 54 -4.66 -16.72 8.44
CA GLU A 54 -4.17 -16.55 7.07
C GLU A 54 -5.24 -15.91 6.17
N ALA A 55 -6.53 -16.10 6.49
CA ALA A 55 -7.63 -15.39 5.88
C ALA A 55 -7.56 -13.88 6.17
N THR A 56 -7.23 -13.40 7.38
CA THR A 56 -7.01 -11.96 7.64
C THR A 56 -5.79 -11.40 6.88
N ARG A 57 -4.71 -12.19 6.72
CA ARG A 57 -3.55 -11.83 5.88
C ARG A 57 -3.89 -11.79 4.38
N LYS A 58 -4.77 -12.69 3.92
CA LYS A 58 -5.26 -12.77 2.52
C LYS A 58 -6.50 -11.88 2.25
N SER A 59 -7.21 -11.43 3.29
CA SER A 59 -8.44 -10.62 3.26
C SER A 59 -8.18 -9.11 3.27
N ARG A 60 -6.92 -8.71 3.05
CA ARG A 60 -6.64 -7.36 2.49
C ARG A 60 -7.22 -7.18 1.07
N ARG A 61 -7.90 -8.20 0.54
CA ARG A 61 -8.72 -8.17 -0.67
C ARG A 61 -10.13 -7.69 -0.31
N THR A 62 -10.44 -6.49 -0.79
CA THR A 62 -11.74 -5.81 -0.77
C THR A 62 -12.89 -6.72 -1.26
N PRO A 63 -14.16 -6.50 -0.81
CA PRO A 63 -15.29 -7.37 -1.07
C PRO A 63 -15.66 -7.48 -2.55
N ALA A 64 -16.18 -8.65 -2.92
CA ALA A 64 -16.57 -9.05 -4.27
C ALA A 64 -17.64 -8.13 -4.90
N GLY A 65 -17.27 -7.52 -6.03
CA GLY A 65 -18.16 -6.82 -6.95
C GLY A 65 -17.34 -6.33 -8.16
N THR A 66 -17.42 -7.04 -9.28
CA THR A 66 -16.57 -6.90 -10.50
C THR A 66 -15.08 -7.10 -10.22
N GLY A 67 -14.59 -8.32 -10.42
CA GLY A 67 -13.27 -8.79 -9.96
C GLY A 67 -12.17 -7.74 -10.06
N THR A 68 -11.62 -7.35 -8.91
CA THR A 68 -10.38 -6.57 -8.85
C THR A 68 -9.28 -7.41 -9.50
N THR A 69 -8.49 -6.79 -10.38
CA THR A 69 -7.34 -7.46 -11.00
C THR A 69 -6.31 -7.81 -9.93
N ASP A 70 -5.37 -8.69 -10.25
CA ASP A 70 -4.21 -9.01 -9.43
C ASP A 70 -2.91 -8.83 -10.23
N LEU A 71 -1.77 -9.05 -9.58
CA LEU A 71 -0.47 -8.84 -10.21
C LEU A 71 -0.28 -9.72 -11.44
N GLU A 72 -0.60 -11.01 -11.36
CA GLU A 72 -0.38 -11.92 -12.49
C GLU A 72 -1.33 -11.60 -13.67
N THR A 73 -2.60 -11.28 -13.39
CA THR A 73 -3.57 -10.82 -14.40
C THR A 73 -3.12 -9.49 -15.04
N PHE A 74 -2.60 -8.56 -14.23
CA PHE A 74 -2.05 -7.30 -14.71
C PHE A 74 -0.81 -7.52 -15.61
N LEU A 75 0.13 -8.35 -15.17
CA LEU A 75 1.37 -8.63 -15.91
C LEU A 75 1.10 -9.38 -17.22
N ALA A 76 0.12 -10.28 -17.23
CA ALA A 76 -0.32 -10.96 -18.46
C ALA A 76 -0.90 -9.99 -19.50
N ALA A 77 -1.42 -8.83 -19.07
CA ALA A 77 -1.91 -7.78 -19.95
C ALA A 77 -0.81 -6.77 -20.37
N CYS A 78 0.42 -6.91 -19.88
CA CYS A 78 1.57 -6.09 -20.24
C CYS A 78 2.37 -6.70 -21.39
N THR A 79 3.16 -5.87 -22.09
CA THR A 79 4.18 -6.41 -23.00
C THR A 79 5.32 -7.07 -22.21
N PRO A 80 6.08 -8.04 -22.76
CA PRO A 80 7.13 -8.74 -22.00
C PRO A 80 8.16 -7.81 -21.37
N GLY A 81 8.63 -6.79 -22.10
CA GLY A 81 9.60 -5.81 -21.58
C GLY A 81 9.05 -4.95 -20.45
N THR A 82 7.75 -4.65 -20.49
CA THR A 82 7.08 -3.86 -19.45
C THR A 82 6.70 -4.70 -18.23
N ALA A 83 6.36 -5.98 -18.42
CA ALA A 83 6.00 -6.88 -17.34
C ALA A 83 7.17 -7.07 -16.35
N SER A 84 8.41 -7.18 -16.85
CA SER A 84 9.60 -7.26 -16.00
C SER A 84 9.76 -6.05 -15.08
N TYR A 85 9.52 -4.84 -15.59
CA TYR A 85 9.56 -3.63 -14.77
C TYR A 85 8.47 -3.64 -13.69
N PHE A 86 7.22 -3.95 -14.05
CA PHE A 86 6.12 -3.91 -13.10
C PHE A 86 6.21 -4.99 -12.02
N ARG A 87 6.77 -6.16 -12.35
CA ARG A 87 7.09 -7.19 -11.35
C ARG A 87 8.13 -6.68 -10.35
N TRP A 88 9.24 -6.12 -10.85
CA TRP A 88 10.24 -5.51 -9.96
C TRP A 88 9.64 -4.38 -9.11
N LEU A 89 8.84 -3.49 -9.70
CA LEU A 89 8.22 -2.38 -8.99
C LEU A 89 7.29 -2.89 -7.88
N SER A 90 6.58 -4.01 -8.10
CA SER A 90 5.75 -4.61 -7.05
C SER A 90 6.59 -5.15 -5.90
N GLU A 91 7.65 -5.91 -6.19
CA GLU A 91 8.55 -6.49 -5.19
C GLU A 91 9.25 -5.39 -4.39
N GLU A 92 9.72 -4.34 -5.07
CA GLU A 92 10.36 -3.19 -4.43
C GLU A 92 9.36 -2.43 -3.55
N ALA A 93 8.14 -2.16 -4.01
CA ALA A 93 7.13 -1.50 -3.19
C ALA A 93 6.77 -2.32 -1.93
N GLU A 94 6.65 -3.64 -2.05
CA GLU A 94 6.43 -4.54 -0.90
C GLU A 94 7.61 -4.50 0.08
N ARG A 95 8.84 -4.55 -0.43
CA ARG A 95 10.06 -4.41 0.38
C ARG A 95 10.11 -3.09 1.15
N GLN A 96 9.53 -2.03 0.58
CA GLN A 96 9.39 -0.71 1.21
C GLN A 96 8.20 -0.60 2.18
N GLY A 97 7.44 -1.68 2.40
CA GLY A 97 6.28 -1.69 3.28
C GLY A 97 5.08 -0.91 2.73
N MET A 98 5.02 -0.68 1.42
CA MET A 98 3.95 0.07 0.78
C MET A 98 2.69 -0.77 0.59
N VAL A 99 1.55 -0.11 0.44
CA VAL A 99 0.24 -0.75 0.33
C VAL A 99 -0.30 -0.64 -1.09
N PHE A 100 -0.80 -1.75 -1.62
CA PHE A 100 -1.44 -1.78 -2.93
C PHE A 100 -2.94 -1.57 -2.83
N TYR A 101 -3.48 -0.85 -3.79
CA TYR A 101 -4.91 -0.79 -4.06
C TYR A 101 -5.17 -1.32 -5.47
N TRP A 102 -5.89 -2.43 -5.56
CA TRP A 102 -6.22 -3.09 -6.82
C TRP A 102 -7.58 -2.61 -7.33
N GLY A 103 -7.58 -2.04 -8.54
CA GLY A 103 -8.79 -1.70 -9.27
C GLY A 103 -9.20 -2.83 -10.23
N THR A 104 -10.07 -2.52 -11.19
CA THR A 104 -10.54 -3.50 -12.18
C THR A 104 -9.53 -3.79 -13.30
N LYS A 105 -8.69 -2.81 -13.65
CA LYS A 105 -7.69 -2.93 -14.74
C LYS A 105 -6.25 -2.75 -14.29
N GLY A 106 -6.02 -2.09 -13.17
CA GLY A 106 -4.68 -1.68 -12.73
C GLY A 106 -4.61 -1.62 -11.22
N PHE A 107 -3.47 -1.15 -10.72
CA PHE A 107 -3.24 -0.97 -9.29
C PHE A 107 -2.66 0.40 -8.97
N SER A 108 -2.69 0.75 -7.70
CA SER A 108 -2.06 1.94 -7.16
C SER A 108 -1.16 1.57 -6.00
N ILE A 109 -0.03 2.26 -5.86
CA ILE A 109 0.87 2.13 -4.71
C ILE A 109 0.63 3.29 -3.77
N ARG A 110 0.53 2.97 -2.48
CA ARG A 110 0.23 3.90 -1.40
C ARG A 110 1.33 3.87 -0.35
N ALA A 111 1.73 5.05 0.10
CA ALA A 111 2.63 5.23 1.23
C ALA A 111 1.87 5.79 2.44
N GLN A 112 2.34 5.47 3.65
CA GLN A 112 1.80 6.03 4.87
C GLN A 112 2.31 7.47 5.04
N LEU A 113 1.40 8.44 5.07
CA LEU A 113 1.70 9.84 5.39
C LEU A 113 0.84 10.24 6.60
N HIS A 114 1.49 10.56 7.72
CA HIS A 114 0.82 10.81 9.01
C HIS A 114 -0.19 9.71 9.36
N GLN A 115 -1.49 10.05 9.48
CA GLN A 115 -2.57 9.11 9.84
C GLN A 115 -3.31 8.52 8.62
N ARG A 116 -2.81 8.71 7.38
CA ARG A 116 -3.50 8.23 6.17
C ARG A 116 -2.57 7.57 5.15
N LEU A 117 -3.17 6.75 4.28
CA LEU A 117 -2.50 6.21 3.09
C LEU A 117 -2.69 7.15 1.91
N ALA A 118 -1.59 7.65 1.34
CA ALA A 118 -1.61 8.49 0.14
C ALA A 118 -1.19 7.69 -1.09
N THR A 119 -2.02 7.74 -2.14
CA THR A 119 -1.69 7.17 -3.45
C THR A 119 -0.73 8.10 -4.17
N PHE A 120 0.46 7.61 -4.51
CA PHE A 120 1.47 8.41 -5.23
C PHE A 120 1.83 7.82 -6.59
N VAL A 121 1.59 6.52 -6.82
CA VAL A 121 1.77 5.87 -8.13
C VAL A 121 0.51 5.11 -8.52
N LYS A 122 0.14 5.17 -9.81
CA LYS A 122 -0.89 4.34 -10.44
C LYS A 122 -0.30 3.63 -11.66
N CYS A 123 -0.63 2.37 -11.82
CA CYS A 123 -0.14 1.51 -12.90
C CYS A 123 -1.33 0.91 -13.65
N PHE A 124 -1.27 0.91 -14.97
CA PHE A 124 -2.29 0.31 -15.84
C PHE A 124 -1.63 -0.42 -17.00
N PRO A 125 -2.16 -1.57 -17.42
CA PRO A 125 -1.67 -2.25 -18.60
C PRO A 125 -2.02 -1.45 -19.87
N PRO A 126 -1.27 -1.65 -20.96
CA PRO A 126 -0.13 -2.55 -21.05
C PRO A 126 1.18 -1.97 -20.45
N ASP A 127 1.28 -0.66 -20.25
CA ASP A 127 2.56 0.01 -20.01
C ASP A 127 2.50 1.34 -19.25
N ARG A 128 1.34 1.72 -18.73
CA ARG A 128 1.13 3.07 -18.21
C ARG A 128 1.57 3.16 -16.75
N PHE A 129 2.47 4.10 -16.48
CA PHE A 129 2.91 4.50 -15.14
C PHE A 129 2.54 5.97 -14.90
N GLU A 130 1.89 6.27 -13.78
CA GLU A 130 1.46 7.61 -13.43
C GLU A 130 1.88 7.96 -12.01
N ILE A 131 2.56 9.08 -11.86
CA ILE A 131 2.77 9.75 -10.57
C ILE A 131 1.59 10.67 -10.35
N TYR A 132 0.89 10.46 -9.24
CA TYR A 132 -0.35 11.15 -8.93
C TYR A 132 -0.13 12.08 -7.73
N PHE A 133 -0.22 13.39 -7.96
CA PHE A 133 -0.12 14.42 -6.93
C PHE A 133 -1.52 14.74 -6.41
N ASP A 134 -1.98 13.94 -5.44
CA ASP A 134 -3.26 14.16 -4.81
C ASP A 134 -3.17 15.15 -3.64
N LYS A 135 -4.31 15.74 -3.26
CA LYS A 135 -4.46 16.51 -2.02
C LYS A 135 -4.09 15.71 -0.77
N PHE A 136 -4.04 14.38 -0.87
CA PHE A 136 -3.66 13.50 0.23
C PHE A 136 -2.16 13.51 0.57
N PHE A 137 -1.33 14.21 -0.20
CA PHE A 137 0.09 14.38 0.12
C PHE A 137 0.32 15.27 1.34
N ASP A 138 -0.69 16.05 1.76
CA ASP A 138 -0.55 17.02 2.85
C ASP A 138 0.55 18.06 2.59
N ARG A 139 0.67 18.48 1.34
CA ARG A 139 1.67 19.44 0.87
C ARG A 139 1.00 20.46 -0.02
N SER A 140 1.41 21.71 0.14
CA SER A 140 1.03 22.79 -0.76
C SER A 140 1.64 22.57 -2.15
N GLU A 141 1.06 23.22 -3.16
CA GLU A 141 1.60 23.14 -4.52
C GLU A 141 3.05 23.64 -4.55
N ALA A 142 3.39 24.69 -3.79
CA ALA A 142 4.75 25.23 -3.69
C ALA A 142 5.77 24.20 -3.17
N GLU A 143 5.39 23.36 -2.21
CA GLU A 143 6.24 22.28 -1.69
C GLU A 143 6.41 21.13 -2.69
N LEU A 144 5.43 20.92 -3.57
CA LEU A 144 5.49 19.88 -4.61
C LEU A 144 6.21 20.33 -5.88
N GLN A 145 6.36 21.64 -6.10
CA GLN A 145 7.00 22.19 -7.30
C GLN A 145 8.45 21.71 -7.52
N PRO A 146 9.35 21.67 -6.51
CA PRO A 146 10.71 21.16 -6.69
C PRO A 146 10.73 19.69 -7.14
N LEU A 147 9.90 18.85 -6.53
CA LEU A 147 9.75 17.44 -6.90
C LEU A 147 9.24 17.30 -8.33
N ARG A 148 8.22 18.07 -8.72
CA ARG A 148 7.70 18.09 -10.09
C ARG A 148 8.77 18.46 -11.11
N LYS A 149 9.53 19.53 -10.85
CA LYS A 149 10.62 19.95 -11.72
C LYS A 149 11.68 18.85 -11.87
N ARG A 150 12.08 18.22 -10.76
CA ARG A 150 13.02 17.09 -10.76
C ARG A 150 12.49 15.88 -11.53
N LEU A 151 11.20 15.56 -11.41
CA LEU A 151 10.59 14.47 -12.16
C LEU A 151 10.54 14.74 -13.66
N LEU A 152 10.36 16.00 -14.06
CA LEU A 152 10.33 16.38 -15.47
C LEU A 152 11.73 16.50 -16.11
N THR A 153 12.81 16.24 -15.36
CA THR A 153 14.14 16.05 -15.98
C THR A 153 14.33 14.67 -16.57
N PHE A 154 13.51 13.69 -16.18
CA PHE A 154 13.53 12.36 -16.78
C PHE A 154 12.81 12.38 -18.12
N SER A 155 13.46 11.83 -19.14
CA SER A 155 13.00 11.89 -20.53
C SER A 155 11.71 11.12 -20.78
N SER A 156 11.46 10.06 -19.99
CA SER A 156 10.24 9.25 -20.08
C SER A 156 9.00 9.89 -19.44
N LEU A 157 9.16 10.95 -18.65
CA LEU A 157 8.07 11.57 -17.90
C LEU A 157 7.55 12.82 -18.58
N LYS A 158 6.22 12.95 -18.67
CA LYS A 158 5.55 14.15 -19.17
C LYS A 158 4.31 14.51 -18.34
N PRO A 159 3.91 15.78 -18.27
CA PRO A 159 2.65 16.17 -17.65
C PRO A 159 1.47 15.49 -18.34
N ALA A 160 0.45 15.13 -17.56
CA ALA A 160 -0.77 14.51 -18.05
C ALA A 160 -2.02 15.00 -17.31
N GLY A 161 -3.16 14.93 -17.99
CA GLY A 161 -4.45 15.37 -17.46
C GLY A 161 -4.65 16.89 -17.49
N SER A 162 -5.89 17.33 -17.34
CA SER A 162 -6.28 18.76 -17.38
C SER A 162 -5.97 19.51 -16.09
N SER A 163 -5.73 18.81 -14.99
CA SER A 163 -5.54 19.40 -13.66
C SER A 163 -4.08 19.64 -13.29
N GLY A 164 -3.12 19.24 -14.13
CA GLY A 164 -1.68 19.30 -13.82
C GLY A 164 -1.23 18.36 -12.69
N LYS A 165 -2.12 17.52 -12.17
CA LYS A 165 -1.90 16.63 -11.01
C LYS A 165 -1.26 15.29 -11.35
N VAL A 166 -0.96 15.04 -12.62
CA VAL A 166 -0.42 13.76 -13.06
C VAL A 166 0.84 13.99 -13.88
N ILE A 167 1.87 13.23 -13.57
CA ILE A 167 3.02 13.04 -14.46
C ILE A 167 2.97 11.59 -14.92
N ARG A 168 3.02 11.36 -16.22
CA ARG A 168 2.84 10.05 -16.85
C ARG A 168 4.09 9.63 -17.60
N ALA A 169 4.40 8.34 -17.54
CA ALA A 169 5.33 7.66 -18.42
C ALA A 169 4.64 6.46 -19.10
N THR A 170 5.19 6.08 -20.25
CA THR A 170 4.94 4.81 -20.91
C THR A 170 6.19 3.95 -20.69
N VAL A 171 6.04 2.83 -19.99
CA VAL A 171 7.15 1.95 -19.62
C VAL A 171 7.45 0.98 -20.75
N THR A 172 8.71 0.94 -21.15
CA THR A 172 9.24 0.08 -22.20
C THR A 172 10.51 -0.60 -21.71
N GLY A 173 10.98 -1.63 -22.41
CA GLY A 173 12.28 -2.22 -22.10
C GLY A 173 13.45 -1.22 -22.23
N ALA A 174 13.32 -0.20 -23.08
CA ALA A 174 14.36 0.79 -23.33
C ALA A 174 14.52 1.82 -22.20
N ASN A 175 13.48 2.07 -21.40
CA ASN A 175 13.52 3.04 -20.31
C ASN A 175 13.38 2.40 -18.92
N ASP A 176 13.49 1.08 -18.80
CA ASP A 176 13.37 0.34 -17.54
C ASP A 176 14.30 0.92 -16.45
N GLN A 177 15.57 1.18 -16.76
CA GLN A 177 16.53 1.73 -15.80
C GLN A 177 16.14 3.14 -15.33
N GLU A 178 15.71 4.02 -16.24
CA GLU A 178 15.26 5.37 -15.91
C GLU A 178 14.00 5.31 -15.02
N MET A 179 13.06 4.44 -15.36
CA MET A 179 11.83 4.26 -14.59
C MET A 179 12.08 3.69 -13.20
N ARG A 180 13.10 2.83 -13.01
CA ARG A 180 13.53 2.37 -11.68
C ARG A 180 14.02 3.52 -10.82
N GLN A 181 14.82 4.43 -11.38
CA GLN A 181 15.30 5.62 -10.69
C GLN A 181 14.14 6.56 -10.33
N VAL A 182 13.18 6.74 -11.23
CA VAL A 182 11.95 7.50 -10.97
C VAL A 182 11.19 6.92 -9.77
N PHE A 183 11.01 5.59 -9.73
CA PHE A 183 10.31 4.96 -8.62
C PHE A 183 11.06 5.09 -7.30
N GLN A 184 12.40 4.90 -7.30
CA GLN A 184 13.24 5.09 -6.12
C GLN A 184 13.19 6.52 -5.60
N LEU A 185 13.25 7.52 -6.48
CA LEU A 185 13.07 8.93 -6.12
C LEU A 185 11.73 9.16 -5.42
N MET A 186 10.65 8.58 -5.93
CA MET A 186 9.33 8.71 -5.31
C MET A 186 9.29 8.02 -3.94
N VAL A 187 9.90 6.85 -3.78
CA VAL A 187 10.02 6.16 -2.48
C VAL A 187 10.74 7.04 -1.46
N GLU A 188 11.90 7.59 -1.82
CA GLU A 188 12.68 8.49 -0.96
C GLU A 188 11.87 9.72 -0.56
N GLN A 189 11.17 10.32 -1.52
CA GLN A 189 10.35 11.48 -1.29
C GLN A 189 9.16 11.19 -0.37
N MET A 190 8.54 10.02 -0.49
CA MET A 190 7.45 9.62 0.41
C MET A 190 7.96 9.44 1.84
N ARG A 191 9.15 8.89 2.02
CA ARG A 191 9.77 8.80 3.36
C ARG A 191 10.08 10.17 3.94
N HIS A 192 10.63 11.08 3.14
CA HIS A 192 10.87 12.46 3.56
C HIS A 192 9.58 13.15 4.02
N PHE A 193 8.50 12.98 3.27
CA PHE A 193 7.20 13.52 3.67
C PHE A 193 6.64 12.89 4.95
N GLN A 194 6.91 11.60 5.16
CA GLN A 194 6.52 10.89 6.38
C GLN A 194 7.31 11.34 7.61
N SER A 195 8.60 11.67 7.48
CA SER A 195 9.45 12.11 8.59
C SER A 195 9.19 13.56 9.03
N GLY A 196 8.38 14.33 8.29
CA GLY A 196 8.09 15.73 8.62
C GLY A 196 9.29 16.68 8.46
N ALA A 197 10.36 16.21 7.81
CA ALA A 197 11.49 17.02 7.37
C ALA A 197 11.17 17.70 6.04
#